data_AF-A3IMY7-F1
#
_entry.id   AF-A3IMY7-F1
#
_cell.length_a   1.000
_cell.length_b   1.000
_cell.length_c   1.000
_cell.angle_alpha   90.00
_cell.angle_beta   90.00
_cell.angle_gamma   90.00
#
_symmetry.space_group_name_H-M   'P 1'
#
loop_
_entity.id
_entity.type
_entity.pdbx_description
1 polymer ?
#
loop_
_entity_poly.entity_id
_entity_poly.type
_entity_poly.pdbx_seq_one_letter_code
_entity_poly.pdbx_strand_id
1 'polypeptide(L)'
;MNAVPERFPPSTIKNFQNYICPISGIKANGKNVPNQWVNCPLVEQPICYGLCLDLQSIARDDEFDDHPYVDDFYKLAKKLNVDVLKLRKTCLNHQKKILIEMLNDEFYPYPGDKKESKVLLDWIVNLSNEL
;
A
#
# COMPACT_ATOMS: atom_id res chain seq x y z
N MET A 1 13.83 8.33 -10.81
CA MET A 1 12.48 8.73 -11.25
C MET A 1 11.49 8.34 -10.16
N ASN A 2 10.93 9.32 -9.46
CA ASN A 2 9.96 9.14 -8.38
C ASN A 2 8.57 8.91 -8.97
N ALA A 3 8.27 7.68 -9.37
CA ALA A 3 6.92 7.35 -9.82
C ALA A 3 6.02 7.19 -8.59
N VAL A 4 5.42 8.30 -8.16
CA VAL A 4 4.25 8.34 -7.26
C VAL A 4 3.21 7.32 -7.78
N PRO A 5 2.51 6.55 -6.92
CA PRO A 5 1.45 5.68 -7.40
C PRO A 5 0.38 6.56 -8.05
N GLU A 6 -0.11 6.18 -9.22
CA GLU A 6 -1.18 6.93 -9.89
C GLU A 6 -2.43 6.91 -8.97
N ARG A 7 -2.89 8.10 -8.56
CA ARG A 7 -4.16 8.25 -7.85
C ARG A 7 -5.29 7.97 -8.83
N PHE A 8 -6.28 7.20 -8.39
CA PHE A 8 -7.52 6.99 -9.13
C PHE A 8 -8.55 7.99 -8.60
N PRO A 9 -8.90 9.05 -9.35
CA PRO A 9 -10.05 9.84 -8.99
C PRO A 9 -11.29 8.92 -9.03
N PRO A 10 -12.27 9.09 -8.12
CA PRO A 10 -13.47 8.27 -8.07
C PRO A 10 -14.17 8.05 -9.43
N SER A 11 -14.09 9.05 -10.33
CA SER A 11 -14.62 9.00 -11.70
C SER A 11 -14.01 7.94 -12.61
N THR A 12 -12.79 7.46 -12.29
CA THR A 12 -12.08 6.45 -13.08
C THR A 12 -12.37 5.01 -12.64
N ILE A 13 -13.04 4.84 -11.50
CA ILE A 13 -13.38 3.52 -10.96
C ILE A 13 -14.80 3.16 -11.41
N LYS A 14 -14.90 2.10 -12.21
CA LYS A 14 -16.20 1.60 -12.71
C LYS A 14 -17.11 1.22 -11.53
N ASN A 15 -18.34 1.73 -11.54
CA ASN A 15 -19.32 1.53 -10.47
C ASN A 15 -18.83 1.98 -9.08
N PHE A 16 -18.09 3.09 -8.99
CA PHE A 16 -17.52 3.60 -7.74
C PHE A 16 -18.47 3.56 -6.53
N GLN A 17 -19.74 3.94 -6.69
CA GLN A 17 -20.75 3.91 -5.60
C GLN A 17 -20.94 2.53 -4.96
N ASN A 18 -20.62 1.46 -5.68
CA ASN A 18 -20.68 0.07 -5.24
C ASN A 18 -19.30 -0.59 -5.18
N TYR A 19 -18.23 0.17 -5.41
CA TYR A 19 -16.88 -0.36 -5.39
C TYR A 19 -16.48 -0.75 -3.97
N ILE A 20 -15.87 -1.92 -3.84
CA ILE A 20 -15.39 -2.48 -2.58
C ILE A 20 -13.89 -2.60 -2.72
N CYS A 21 -13.15 -2.01 -1.78
CA CYS A 21 -11.70 -2.20 -1.73
C CYS A 21 -11.38 -3.69 -1.62
N PRO A 22 -10.59 -4.25 -2.54
CA PRO A 22 -10.34 -5.69 -2.56
C PRO A 22 -9.48 -6.16 -1.37
N ILE A 23 -8.84 -5.24 -0.65
CA ILE A 23 -7.99 -5.57 0.50
C ILE A 23 -8.72 -5.39 1.84
N SER A 24 -9.50 -4.32 2.04
CA SER A 24 -10.21 -4.07 3.32
C SER A 24 -11.69 -4.44 3.33
N GLY A 25 -12.30 -4.68 2.17
CA GLY A 25 -13.75 -4.89 2.10
C GLY A 25 -14.58 -3.61 2.33
N ILE A 26 -13.93 -2.45 2.50
CA ILE A 26 -14.62 -1.17 2.73
C ILE A 26 -15.25 -0.69 1.41
N LYS A 27 -16.54 -0.29 1.47
CA LYS A 27 -17.26 0.34 0.36
C LYS A 27 -16.78 1.76 0.14
N ALA A 28 -16.63 2.16 -1.12
CA ALA A 28 -16.20 3.49 -1.50
C ALA A 28 -17.23 4.60 -1.23
N ASN A 29 -18.47 4.23 -0.87
CA ASN A 29 -19.58 5.15 -0.70
C ASN A 29 -19.60 5.77 0.71
N GLY A 30 -18.68 6.70 0.96
CA GLY A 30 -18.71 7.63 2.08
C GLY A 30 -18.48 9.04 1.55
N LYS A 31 -19.32 10.00 1.94
CA LYS A 31 -19.31 11.42 1.52
C LYS A 31 -17.97 12.17 1.72
N ASN A 32 -16.90 11.51 2.12
CA ASN A 32 -15.70 12.15 2.66
C ASN A 32 -14.39 11.83 1.96
N VAL A 33 -14.35 11.24 0.76
CA VAL A 33 -13.03 11.04 0.15
C VAL A 33 -12.91 11.09 -1.38
N PRO A 34 -12.90 12.31 -1.95
CA PRO A 34 -12.16 12.53 -3.18
C PRO A 34 -10.68 12.17 -2.94
N ASN A 35 -10.08 11.37 -3.83
CA ASN A 35 -8.63 11.12 -3.93
C ASN A 35 -7.98 10.10 -2.98
N GLN A 36 -8.73 9.17 -2.40
CA GLN A 36 -8.20 8.10 -1.52
C GLN A 36 -8.01 6.74 -2.21
N TRP A 37 -7.80 6.69 -3.52
CA TRP A 37 -7.59 5.42 -4.21
C TRP A 37 -6.28 5.42 -4.98
N VAL A 38 -5.52 4.33 -4.85
CA VAL A 38 -4.24 4.14 -5.52
C VAL A 38 -4.17 2.79 -6.19
N ASN A 39 -3.42 2.70 -7.29
CA ASN A 39 -3.20 1.41 -7.94
C ASN A 39 -2.33 0.52 -7.05
N CYS A 40 -2.84 -0.64 -6.66
CA CYS A 40 -1.99 -1.66 -6.07
C CYS A 40 -1.31 -2.45 -7.19
N PRO A 41 0.03 -2.54 -7.24
CA PRO A 41 0.74 -3.28 -8.28
C PRO A 41 0.51 -4.80 -8.22
N LEU A 42 -0.16 -5.32 -7.19
CA LEU A 42 -0.40 -6.75 -6.99
C LEU A 42 -1.78 -7.22 -7.43
N VAL A 43 -2.79 -6.37 -7.27
CA VAL A 43 -4.18 -6.72 -7.62
C VAL A 43 -4.66 -6.00 -8.87
N GLU A 44 -3.83 -5.11 -9.43
CA GLU A 44 -4.13 -4.28 -10.62
C GLU A 44 -5.49 -3.59 -10.54
N GLN A 45 -5.88 -3.27 -9.31
CA GLN A 45 -7.15 -2.68 -8.93
C GLN A 45 -6.92 -1.56 -7.94
N PRO A 46 -7.76 -0.52 -7.95
CA PRO A 46 -7.70 0.55 -6.97
C PRO A 46 -7.92 0.05 -5.54
N ILE A 47 -7.04 0.41 -4.62
CA ILE A 47 -7.19 0.12 -3.19
C ILE A 47 -7.33 1.42 -2.41
N CYS A 48 -7.88 1.39 -1.19
CA CYS A 48 -7.89 2.62 -0.39
C CYS A 48 -6.44 3.02 -0.04
N TYR A 49 -6.19 4.31 -0.14
CA TYR A 49 -4.92 4.94 0.15
C TYR A 49 -4.49 4.66 1.59
N GLY A 50 -3.19 4.39 1.79
CA GLY A 50 -2.63 4.08 3.11
C GLY A 50 -2.89 2.65 3.61
N LEU A 51 -3.96 1.97 3.20
CA LEU A 51 -4.28 0.62 3.72
C LEU A 51 -3.22 -0.44 3.45
N CYS A 52 -2.44 -0.30 2.37
CA CYS A 52 -1.32 -1.22 2.13
C CYS A 52 -0.20 -1.06 3.16
N LEU A 53 -0.11 0.07 3.87
CA LEU A 53 0.80 0.23 4.98
C LEU A 53 0.39 -0.73 6.10
N ASP A 54 -0.88 -0.79 6.48
CA ASP A 54 -1.32 -1.68 7.56
C ASP A 54 -1.36 -3.15 7.12
N LEU A 55 -2.02 -3.42 5.99
CA LEU A 55 -2.37 -4.79 5.58
C LEU A 55 -1.23 -5.55 4.90
N GLN A 56 -0.14 -4.86 4.54
CA GLN A 56 1.07 -5.48 4.02
C GLN A 56 2.27 -5.24 4.95
N SER A 57 2.02 -5.12 6.27
CA SER A 57 3.06 -4.99 7.29
C SER A 57 4.08 -6.12 7.25
N ILE A 58 3.64 -7.34 6.94
CA ILE A 58 4.52 -8.50 6.79
C ILE A 58 5.66 -8.26 5.78
N ALA A 59 5.42 -7.49 4.72
CA ALA A 59 6.46 -7.25 3.72
C ALA A 59 7.68 -6.50 4.29
N ARG A 60 7.47 -5.74 5.39
CA ARG A 60 8.49 -4.98 6.11
C ARG A 60 8.88 -5.59 7.46
N ASP A 61 8.44 -6.81 7.76
CA ASP A 61 8.82 -7.48 8.99
C ASP A 61 10.26 -8.01 8.89
N ASP A 62 11.06 -7.73 9.91
CA ASP A 62 12.44 -8.18 10.02
C ASP A 62 12.48 -9.71 10.31
N GLU A 63 11.48 -10.21 11.04
CA GLU A 63 11.25 -11.63 11.33
C GLU A 63 10.21 -12.23 10.36
N PHE A 64 10.40 -11.97 9.06
CA PHE A 64 9.44 -12.35 8.01
C PHE A 64 8.99 -13.82 8.08
N ASP A 65 9.93 -14.75 8.29
CA ASP A 65 9.67 -16.18 8.30
C ASP A 65 8.87 -16.64 9.54
N ASP A 66 8.90 -15.86 10.62
CA ASP A 66 8.17 -16.13 11.88
C ASP A 66 6.83 -15.38 11.97
N HIS A 67 6.52 -14.53 10.98
CA HIS A 67 5.33 -13.71 11.01
C HIS A 67 4.03 -14.54 10.86
N PRO A 68 2.96 -14.28 11.65
CA PRO A 68 1.72 -15.08 11.64
C PRO A 68 1.02 -15.23 10.29
N TYR A 69 1.27 -14.31 9.36
CA TYR A 69 0.67 -14.29 8.02
C TYR A 69 1.64 -14.71 6.91
N VAL A 70 2.80 -15.30 7.24
CA VAL A 70 3.82 -15.69 6.26
C VAL A 70 3.28 -16.67 5.21
N ASP A 71 2.49 -17.65 5.64
CA ASP A 71 1.86 -18.63 4.76
C ASP A 71 0.95 -17.98 3.71
N ASP A 72 0.19 -16.95 4.12
CA ASP A 72 -0.71 -16.24 3.20
C ASP A 72 0.08 -15.39 2.20
N PHE A 73 1.23 -14.86 2.61
CA PHE A 73 2.15 -14.16 1.72
C PHE A 73 2.81 -15.11 0.71
N TYR A 74 3.23 -16.31 1.13
CA TYR A 74 3.71 -17.36 0.23
C TYR A 74 2.63 -17.80 -0.78
N LYS A 75 1.39 -18.00 -0.31
CA LYS A 75 0.25 -18.32 -1.19
C LYS A 75 0.02 -17.22 -2.23
N LEU A 76 0.13 -15.95 -1.81
CA LEU A 76 -0.01 -14.81 -2.71
C LEU A 76 1.10 -14.78 -3.77
N ALA A 77 2.36 -14.95 -3.36
CA ALA A 77 3.50 -15.03 -4.28
C ALA A 77 3.30 -16.14 -5.33
N LYS A 78 2.89 -17.33 -4.88
CA LYS A 78 2.57 -18.46 -5.77
C LYS A 78 1.43 -18.14 -6.74
N LYS A 79 0.33 -17.54 -6.25
CA LYS A 79 -0.82 -17.16 -7.08
C LYS A 79 -0.44 -16.16 -8.16
N LEU A 80 0.41 -15.20 -7.83
CA LEU A 80 0.92 -14.18 -8.75
C LEU A 80 2.07 -14.68 -9.63
N ASN A 81 2.53 -15.93 -9.44
CA ASN A 81 3.67 -16.51 -10.12
C ASN A 81 4.93 -15.63 -10.03
N VAL A 82 5.20 -15.13 -8.82
CA VAL A 82 6.40 -14.33 -8.51
C VAL A 82 7.13 -14.96 -7.33
N ASP A 83 8.43 -14.72 -7.28
CA ASP A 83 9.24 -15.03 -6.13
C ASP A 83 8.85 -14.15 -4.91
N VAL A 84 9.01 -14.71 -3.70
CA VAL A 84 8.57 -14.07 -2.46
C VAL A 84 9.40 -12.83 -2.14
N LEU A 85 10.71 -12.86 -2.39
CA LEU A 85 11.58 -11.70 -2.24
C LEU A 85 11.16 -10.61 -3.24
N LYS A 86 10.86 -10.99 -4.49
CA LYS A 86 10.33 -10.05 -5.49
C LYS A 86 8.98 -9.45 -5.05
N LEU A 87 8.10 -10.24 -4.44
CA LEU A 87 6.83 -9.77 -3.91
C LEU A 87 7.05 -8.76 -2.75
N ARG A 88 7.92 -9.09 -1.78
CA ARG A 88 8.30 -8.18 -0.68
C ARG A 88 8.81 -6.86 -1.22
N LYS A 89 9.78 -6.88 -2.15
CA LYS A 89 10.32 -5.67 -2.79
C LYS A 89 9.25 -4.85 -3.51
N THR A 90 8.28 -5.51 -4.14
CA THR A 90 7.16 -4.83 -4.82
C THR A 90 6.26 -4.12 -3.81
N CYS A 91 5.91 -4.78 -2.71
CA CYS A 91 5.15 -4.17 -1.61
C CYS A 91 5.90 -2.98 -1.00
N LEU A 92 7.17 -3.15 -0.63
CA LEU A 92 7.99 -2.11 -0.01
C LEU A 92 8.12 -0.88 -0.91
N ASN A 93 8.35 -1.08 -2.21
CA ASN A 93 8.37 0.02 -3.17
C ASN A 93 7.04 0.75 -3.27
N HIS A 94 5.91 0.03 -3.21
CA HIS A 94 4.59 0.66 -3.23
C HIS A 94 4.33 1.47 -1.95
N GLN A 95 4.66 0.90 -0.78
CA GLN A 95 4.55 1.57 0.53
C GLN A 95 5.42 2.83 0.59
N LYS A 96 6.67 2.76 0.11
CA LYS A 96 7.59 3.89 0.00
C LYS A 96 6.97 5.04 -0.81
N LYS A 97 6.38 4.73 -1.96
CA LYS A 97 5.77 5.74 -2.84
C LYS A 97 4.58 6.44 -2.17
N ILE A 98 3.74 5.67 -1.46
CA ILE A 98 2.62 6.21 -0.70
C ILE A 98 3.09 7.13 0.42
N LEU A 99 4.10 6.72 1.19
CA LEU A 99 4.63 7.53 2.29
C LEU A 99 5.26 8.85 1.79
N ILE A 100 6.03 8.80 0.70
CA ILE A 100 6.57 10.02 0.07
C ILE A 100 5.45 10.99 -0.30
N GLU A 101 4.35 10.45 -0.84
CA GLU A 101 3.19 11.24 -1.21
C GLU A 101 2.46 11.83 0.01
N MET A 102 2.23 11.04 1.07
CA MET A 102 1.62 11.50 2.32
C MET A 102 2.42 12.64 2.97
N LEU A 103 3.75 12.55 2.91
CA LEU A 103 4.65 13.59 3.41
C LEU A 103 4.53 14.90 2.62
N ASN A 104 4.38 14.79 1.29
CA ASN A 104 4.30 15.92 0.36
C ASN A 104 2.87 16.48 0.19
N ASP A 105 1.84 15.75 0.59
CA ASP A 105 0.45 16.20 0.49
C ASP A 105 0.13 17.18 1.64
N GLU A 106 -0.21 18.41 1.29
CA GLU A 106 -0.62 19.46 2.23
C GLU A 106 -2.05 19.25 2.76
N PHE A 107 -2.87 18.47 2.04
CA PHE A 107 -4.25 18.16 2.39
C PHE A 107 -4.40 16.80 3.07
N TYR A 108 -3.28 16.15 3.41
CA TYR A 108 -3.32 14.88 4.14
C TYR A 108 -4.01 15.08 5.51
N PRO A 109 -5.15 14.42 5.77
CA PRO A 109 -6.04 14.79 6.86
C PRO A 109 -5.52 14.42 8.26
N TYR A 110 -4.36 13.76 8.37
CA TYR A 110 -3.79 13.34 9.65
C TYR A 110 -2.45 14.05 9.93
N PRO A 111 -2.47 15.24 10.57
CA PRO A 111 -1.26 16.01 10.87
C PRO A 111 -0.35 15.38 11.93
N GLY A 112 -0.82 14.42 12.73
CA GLY A 112 0.02 13.63 13.63
C GLY A 112 0.92 12.60 12.93
N ASP A 113 0.64 12.32 11.66
CA ASP A 113 1.12 11.15 10.92
C ASP A 113 2.41 11.43 10.13
N LYS A 114 2.77 12.70 9.85
CA LYS A 114 3.96 12.98 9.01
C LYS A 114 5.27 12.54 9.66
N LYS A 115 5.42 12.65 10.98
CA LYS A 115 6.62 12.18 11.68
C LYS A 115 6.70 10.65 11.64
N GLU A 116 5.59 9.97 11.92
CA GLU A 116 5.51 8.51 11.91
C GLU A 116 5.70 7.95 10.50
N SER A 117 5.05 8.57 9.51
CA SER A 117 5.25 8.28 8.08
C SER A 117 6.71 8.46 7.64
N LYS A 118 7.42 9.46 8.17
CA LYS A 118 8.84 9.66 7.89
C LYS A 118 9.71 8.57 8.50
N VAL A 119 9.47 8.21 9.77
CA VAL A 119 10.16 7.09 10.44
C VAL A 119 9.94 5.78 9.68
N LEU A 120 8.69 5.50 9.30
CA LEU A 120 8.34 4.31 8.54
C LEU A 120 8.98 4.32 7.15
N LEU A 121 9.04 5.47 6.48
CA LEU A 121 9.72 5.61 5.20
C LEU A 121 11.22 5.31 5.32
N ASP A 122 11.88 5.85 6.33
CA ASP A 122 13.31 5.63 6.54
C ASP A 122 13.60 4.15 6.84
N TRP A 123 12.75 3.49 7.64
CA TRP A 123 12.85 2.05 7.87
C TRP A 123 12.68 1.23 6.58
N ILE A 124 11.62 1.49 5.79
CA ILE A 124 11.39 0.80 4.51
C ILE A 124 12.56 0.99 3.54
N VAL A 125 13.18 2.18 3.52
CA VAL A 125 14.36 2.46 2.70
C VAL A 125 15.55 1.60 3.13
N ASN A 126 15.80 1.49 4.43
CA ASN A 126 16.89 0.67 4.96
C ASN A 126 16.68 -0.80 4.63
N LEU A 127 15.51 -1.35 4.97
CA LEU A 127 15.17 -2.75 4.69
C LEU A 127 15.24 -3.09 3.19
N SER A 128 14.80 -2.16 2.32
CA SER A 128 14.86 -2.37 0.87
C SER A 128 16.29 -2.47 0.32
N ASN A 129 17.30 -1.94 1.03
CA ASN A 129 18.70 -2.06 0.65
C ASN A 129 19.34 -3.38 1.13
N GLU A 130 18.74 -4.03 2.13
CA GLU A 130 19.21 -5.28 2.73
C GLU A 130 18.62 -6.53 2.05
N LEU A 131 17.41 -6.40 1.48
CA LEU A 131 16.72 -7.43 0.68
C LEU A 131 17.24 -7.49 -0.76
#